data_AF-A0A016WML3-F1
#
_entry.id   AF-A0A016WML3-F1
#
_cell.length_a   1.000
_cell.length_b   1.000
_cell.length_c   1.000
_cell.angle_alpha   90.00
_cell.angle_beta   90.00
_cell.angle_gamma   90.00
#
_symmetry.space_group_name_H-M   'P 1'
#
loop_
_entity.id
_entity.type
_entity.pdbx_description
1 polymer ?
#
loop_
_entity_poly.entity_id
_entity_poly.type
_entity_poly.pdbx_seq_one_letter_code
_entity_poly.pdbx_strand_id
1 'polypeptide(L)'
;MLEKILFSLLILLAVSAQRSKIPCGLPPFVSKLPAKQAQQLREVWANFTNGSDCTAEQKRTFEIVGSLTEAERDAVFESREEPSSVLVDDAFDTTPAFIKSLSQELHKGFDDIWMDTEISDTDKHKKLRNYAKEHFNDEQKAGFEEWITGIVNAKKALEERISKLSPGAKEMLDKIVRVRQEERKLLGSLTPELSKELYGLI
;
A
#
# COMPACT_ATOMS: atom_id res chain seq x y z
N MET A 1 36.09 3.15 -32.59
CA MET A 1 37.23 2.76 -31.75
C MET A 1 36.85 3.01 -30.30
N LEU A 2 37.05 1.99 -29.47
CA LEU A 2 36.98 1.94 -28.00
C LEU A 2 35.63 2.31 -27.36
N GLU A 3 34.83 1.33 -26.95
CA GLU A 3 34.92 0.56 -25.69
C GLU A 3 34.43 1.34 -24.46
N LYS A 4 33.28 0.87 -23.95
CA LYS A 4 32.95 0.69 -22.53
C LYS A 4 33.14 1.89 -21.59
N ILE A 5 32.07 2.65 -21.36
CA ILE A 5 31.60 2.96 -19.99
C ILE A 5 30.07 2.81 -19.96
N LEU A 6 29.68 1.61 -19.57
CA LEU A 6 28.38 1.26 -19.05
C LEU A 6 28.41 1.62 -17.57
N PHE A 7 27.72 2.68 -17.11
CA PHE A 7 27.42 2.89 -15.69
C PHE A 7 26.12 3.69 -15.50
N SER A 8 25.04 2.92 -15.41
CA SER A 8 23.86 3.02 -14.54
C SER A 8 23.56 4.30 -13.74
N LEU A 9 22.30 4.76 -13.85
CA LEU A 9 21.36 5.15 -12.76
C LEU A 9 20.10 5.75 -13.42
N LEU A 10 19.21 4.99 -14.09
CA LEU A 10 18.25 4.06 -13.49
C LEU A 10 18.21 4.12 -11.97
N ILE A 11 17.50 5.10 -11.43
CA ILE A 11 16.82 4.91 -10.14
C ILE A 11 15.66 3.94 -10.40
N LEU A 12 16.03 2.68 -10.61
CA LEU A 12 15.22 1.58 -10.13
C LEU A 12 15.19 1.80 -8.62
N LEU A 13 14.04 2.20 -8.09
CA LEU A 13 13.66 1.66 -6.79
C LEU A 13 13.50 0.16 -7.01
N ALA A 14 14.63 -0.55 -7.09
CA ALA A 14 14.71 -1.82 -6.43
C ALA A 14 14.45 -1.47 -4.97
N VAL A 15 13.17 -1.49 -4.59
CA VAL A 15 12.83 -2.10 -3.33
C VAL A 15 13.46 -3.48 -3.49
N SER A 16 14.70 -3.64 -3.03
CA SER A 16 15.02 -4.89 -2.40
C SER A 16 13.89 -5.01 -1.39
N ALA A 17 12.91 -5.87 -1.67
CA ALA A 17 12.32 -6.60 -0.58
C ALA A 17 13.55 -7.22 0.07
N GLN A 18 14.13 -6.48 1.01
CA GLN A 18 15.04 -7.01 1.98
C GLN A 18 14.13 -8.02 2.64
N ARG A 19 14.13 -9.27 2.12
CA ARG A 19 13.52 -10.39 2.81
C ARG A 19 14.18 -10.28 4.15
N SER A 20 13.45 -9.77 5.13
CA SER A 20 13.93 -9.58 6.48
C SER A 20 14.50 -10.93 6.83
N LYS A 21 15.84 -11.01 6.98
CA LYS A 21 16.47 -12.28 7.28
C LYS A 21 15.80 -12.76 8.55
N ILE A 22 15.06 -13.86 8.45
CA ILE A 22 14.34 -14.42 9.59
C ILE A 22 15.41 -14.61 10.67
N PRO A 23 15.21 -14.08 11.89
CA PRO A 23 16.22 -14.19 12.93
C PRO A 23 16.48 -15.67 13.21
N CYS A 24 17.75 -16.04 13.33
CA CYS A 24 18.11 -17.37 13.79
C CYS A 24 17.81 -17.48 15.29
N GLY A 25 17.20 -18.58 15.70
CA GLY A 25 16.88 -18.87 17.08
C GLY A 25 15.52 -19.55 17.21
N LEU A 26 15.28 -20.13 18.38
CA LEU A 26 14.00 -20.76 18.70
C LEU A 26 12.86 -19.72 18.58
N PRO A 27 11.84 -19.96 17.73
CA PRO A 27 10.80 -18.95 17.50
C PRO A 27 9.99 -18.62 18.77
N PRO A 28 9.60 -17.35 18.98
CA PRO A 28 8.90 -16.93 20.19
C PRO A 28 7.49 -17.54 20.32
N PHE A 29 6.89 -18.00 19.22
CA PHE A 29 5.59 -18.66 19.22
C PHE A 29 5.62 -20.13 19.66
N VAL A 30 6.80 -20.71 19.94
CA VAL A 30 6.94 -22.13 20.33
C VAL A 30 6.04 -22.51 21.51
N SER A 31 5.78 -21.59 22.44
CA SER A 31 4.92 -21.82 23.61
C SER A 31 3.42 -21.88 23.27
N LYS A 32 3.02 -21.43 22.07
CA LYS A 32 1.63 -21.46 21.59
C LYS A 32 1.33 -22.70 20.75
N LEU A 33 2.35 -23.42 20.28
CA LEU A 33 2.18 -24.62 19.47
C LEU A 33 1.58 -25.78 20.29
N PRO A 34 0.86 -26.70 19.63
CA PRO A 34 0.49 -27.96 20.26
C PRO A 34 1.73 -28.71 20.75
N ALA A 35 1.60 -29.48 21.84
CA ALA A 35 2.72 -30.04 22.60
C ALA A 35 3.73 -30.82 21.72
N LYS A 36 3.24 -31.60 20.75
CA LYS A 36 4.07 -32.37 19.83
C LYS A 36 4.95 -31.46 18.97
N GLN A 37 4.37 -30.46 18.31
CA GLN A 37 5.07 -29.53 17.43
C GLN A 37 5.98 -28.59 18.21
N ALA A 38 5.57 -28.18 19.42
CA ALA A 38 6.42 -27.42 20.34
C ALA A 38 7.69 -28.18 20.72
N GLN A 39 7.55 -29.48 21.02
CA GLN A 39 8.69 -30.35 21.33
C GLN A 39 9.61 -30.53 20.12
N GLN A 40 9.03 -30.86 18.95
CA GLN A 40 9.80 -31.00 17.70
C GLN A 40 10.60 -29.73 17.38
N LEU A 41 10.00 -28.55 17.59
CA LEU A 41 10.68 -27.29 17.34
C LEU A 41 11.82 -27.04 18.34
N ARG A 42 11.65 -27.39 19.63
CA ARG A 42 12.73 -27.32 20.62
C ARG A 42 13.89 -28.24 20.26
N GLU A 43 13.61 -29.44 19.74
CA GLU A 43 14.64 -30.40 19.32
C GLU A 43 15.41 -29.90 18.10
N VAL A 44 14.73 -29.32 17.10
CA VAL A 44 15.36 -28.71 15.91
C VAL A 44 16.37 -27.63 16.32
N TRP A 45 16.02 -26.79 17.29
CA TRP A 45 16.86 -25.68 17.72
C TRP A 45 17.77 -26.01 18.92
N ALA A 46 17.76 -27.26 19.43
CA ALA A 46 18.47 -27.63 20.67
C ALA A 46 20.00 -27.46 20.58
N ASN A 47 20.56 -27.73 19.40
CA ASN A 47 21.99 -27.68 19.14
C ASN A 47 22.44 -26.42 18.38
N PHE A 48 21.53 -25.46 18.18
CA PHE A 48 21.84 -24.24 17.47
C PHE A 48 22.77 -23.34 18.29
N THR A 49 23.81 -22.80 17.63
CA THR A 49 24.78 -21.88 18.24
C THR A 49 24.68 -20.49 17.62
N ASN A 50 24.67 -19.45 18.45
CA ASN A 50 24.61 -18.07 17.95
C ASN A 50 25.76 -17.77 16.97
N GLY A 51 25.39 -17.37 15.76
CA GLY A 51 26.33 -17.04 14.69
C GLY A 51 26.60 -18.18 13.68
N SER A 52 26.09 -19.40 13.91
CA SER A 52 26.10 -20.44 12.88
C SER A 52 25.01 -20.21 11.83
N ASP A 53 25.16 -20.84 10.66
CA ASP A 53 24.06 -20.92 9.69
C ASP A 53 22.86 -21.63 10.34
N CYS A 54 21.66 -21.11 10.08
CA CYS A 54 20.41 -21.64 10.65
C CYS A 54 19.39 -22.03 9.57
N THR A 55 19.85 -22.16 8.32
CA THR A 55 18.97 -22.38 7.17
C THR A 55 18.22 -23.72 7.30
N ALA A 56 18.88 -24.74 7.85
CA ALA A 56 18.28 -26.06 8.06
C ALA A 56 17.19 -26.01 9.15
N GLU A 57 17.45 -25.34 10.25
CA GLU A 57 16.55 -25.17 11.39
C GLU A 57 15.33 -24.34 11.01
N GLN A 58 15.54 -23.27 10.22
CA GLN A 58 14.46 -22.47 9.64
C GLN A 58 13.60 -23.30 8.70
N LYS A 59 14.20 -24.07 7.80
CA LYS A 59 13.46 -24.95 6.88
C LYS A 59 12.59 -25.95 7.67
N ARG A 60 13.16 -26.60 8.68
CA ARG A 60 12.41 -27.54 9.55
C ARG A 60 11.32 -26.85 10.35
N THR A 61 11.55 -25.62 10.80
CA THR A 61 10.53 -24.80 11.44
C THR A 61 9.34 -24.57 10.52
N PHE A 62 9.57 -24.22 9.25
CA PHE A 62 8.49 -24.05 8.27
C PHE A 62 7.73 -25.35 7.99
N GLU A 63 8.41 -26.49 7.94
CA GLU A 63 7.76 -27.79 7.75
C GLU A 63 6.86 -28.15 8.95
N ILE A 64 7.32 -27.91 10.18
CA ILE A 64 6.53 -28.16 11.41
C ILE A 64 5.31 -27.24 11.45
N VAL A 65 5.48 -25.93 11.20
CA VAL A 65 4.38 -24.96 11.14
C VAL A 65 3.42 -25.30 10.00
N GLY A 66 3.93 -25.73 8.85
CA GLY A 66 3.14 -26.14 7.70
C GLY A 66 2.26 -27.37 7.98
N SER A 67 2.65 -28.22 8.92
CA SER A 67 1.89 -29.42 9.33
C SER A 67 0.73 -29.14 10.28
N LEU A 68 0.57 -27.91 10.77
CA LEU A 68 -0.54 -27.51 11.63
C LEU A 68 -1.84 -27.50 10.83
N THR A 69 -2.92 -27.95 11.47
CA THR A 69 -4.30 -27.71 10.98
C THR A 69 -4.60 -26.21 10.95
N GLU A 70 -5.65 -25.83 10.23
CA GLU A 70 -6.12 -24.43 10.17
C GLU A 70 -6.40 -23.88 11.58
N ALA A 71 -7.20 -24.59 12.37
CA ALA A 71 -7.50 -24.20 13.75
C ALA A 71 -6.26 -24.09 14.66
N GLU A 72 -5.27 -24.97 14.52
CA GLU A 72 -4.01 -24.87 15.27
C GLU A 72 -3.15 -23.69 14.81
N ARG A 73 -3.20 -23.36 13.52
CA ARG A 73 -2.48 -22.23 12.93
C ARG A 73 -3.10 -20.92 13.41
N ASP A 74 -4.42 -20.83 13.42
CA ASP A 74 -5.15 -19.66 13.91
C ASP A 74 -4.87 -19.45 15.40
N ALA A 75 -4.95 -20.51 16.22
CA ALA A 75 -4.61 -20.41 17.65
C ALA A 75 -3.17 -19.92 17.92
N VAL A 76 -2.23 -20.13 16.99
CA VAL A 76 -0.82 -19.75 17.12
C VAL A 76 -0.54 -18.35 16.58
N PHE A 77 -1.10 -18.01 15.41
CA PHE A 77 -0.76 -16.83 14.61
C PHE A 77 -1.87 -15.79 14.51
N GLU A 78 -3.12 -16.13 14.83
CA GLU A 78 -4.18 -15.16 14.92
C GLU A 78 -3.88 -14.24 16.11
N SER A 79 -3.51 -13.01 15.79
CA SER A 79 -3.56 -11.92 16.74
C SER A 79 -5.00 -11.86 17.24
N ARG A 80 -5.20 -12.10 18.54
CA ARG A 80 -6.41 -11.73 19.27
C ARG A 80 -7.01 -10.49 18.61
N GLU A 81 -8.24 -10.57 18.13
CA GLU A 81 -8.99 -9.42 17.65
C GLU A 81 -9.11 -8.42 18.81
N GLU A 82 -8.05 -7.65 19.03
CA GLU A 82 -8.17 -6.34 19.63
C GLU A 82 -8.99 -5.53 18.61
N PRO A 83 -10.08 -4.87 19.05
CA PRO A 83 -10.95 -4.13 18.16
C PRO A 83 -10.10 -3.26 17.24
N SER A 84 -10.33 -3.42 15.92
CA SER A 84 -9.64 -2.84 14.77
C SER A 84 -9.11 -1.40 14.97
N SER A 85 -8.06 -1.29 15.78
CA SER A 85 -7.32 -0.07 16.09
C SER A 85 -5.81 -0.32 16.05
N VAL A 86 -5.40 -1.56 15.72
CA VAL A 86 -4.09 -1.80 15.14
C VAL A 86 -4.15 -1.19 13.75
N LEU A 87 -3.75 0.07 13.69
CA LEU A 87 -3.36 0.77 12.48
C LEU A 87 -2.52 -0.21 11.67
N VAL A 88 -3.01 -0.63 10.51
CA VAL A 88 -2.13 -1.13 9.48
C VAL A 88 -1.14 0.01 9.29
N ASP A 89 0.12 -0.23 9.67
CA ASP A 89 1.20 0.76 9.56
C ASP A 89 1.60 0.85 8.08
N ASP A 90 0.63 1.17 7.23
CA ASP A 90 0.80 1.77 5.92
C ASP A 90 1.27 3.21 6.21
N ALA A 91 2.51 3.32 6.69
CA ALA A 91 3.09 4.47 7.40
C ALA A 91 3.27 5.75 6.57
N PHE A 92 2.47 5.95 5.53
CA PHE A 92 2.30 7.21 4.85
C PHE A 92 0.81 7.54 4.80
N ASP A 93 0.28 7.93 5.96
CA ASP A 93 -0.96 8.71 5.99
C ASP A 93 -0.70 10.05 5.30
N THR A 94 -0.87 10.04 3.98
CA THR A 94 -0.72 11.19 3.09
C THR A 94 -1.94 12.11 3.11
N THR A 95 -2.94 11.82 3.94
CA THR A 95 -4.13 12.63 4.06
C THR A 95 -3.72 14.02 4.60
N PRO A 96 -4.00 15.11 3.86
CA PRO A 96 -3.69 16.45 4.32
C PRO A 96 -4.36 16.78 5.66
N ALA A 97 -3.68 17.56 6.51
CA ALA A 97 -4.19 17.92 7.83
C ALA A 97 -5.57 18.59 7.80
N PHE A 98 -5.82 19.45 6.79
CA PHE A 98 -7.13 20.10 6.66
C PHE A 98 -8.25 19.08 6.44
N ILE A 99 -8.02 18.01 5.67
CA ILE A 99 -9.01 16.95 5.42
C ILE A 99 -9.33 16.22 6.73
N LYS A 100 -8.31 15.88 7.53
CA LYS A 100 -8.50 15.24 8.85
C LYS A 100 -9.29 16.11 9.83
N SER A 101 -9.24 17.42 9.66
CA SER A 101 -9.93 18.39 10.51
C SER A 101 -11.39 18.67 10.10
N LEU A 102 -11.85 18.14 8.97
CA LEU A 102 -13.22 18.37 8.50
C LEU A 102 -14.23 17.61 9.37
N SER A 103 -15.39 18.21 9.63
CA SER A 103 -16.53 17.46 10.16
C SER A 103 -17.01 16.42 9.13
N GLN A 104 -17.75 15.41 9.56
CA GLN A 104 -18.27 14.37 8.66
C GLN A 104 -19.08 14.96 7.49
N GLU A 105 -19.88 15.99 7.75
CA GLU A 105 -20.67 16.69 6.73
C GLU A 105 -19.78 17.43 5.73
N LEU A 106 -18.77 18.16 6.22
CA LEU A 106 -17.83 18.88 5.36
C LEU A 106 -16.95 17.95 4.53
N HIS A 107 -16.53 16.83 5.12
CA HIS A 107 -15.76 15.80 4.44
C HIS A 107 -16.58 15.17 3.32
N LYS A 108 -17.85 14.84 3.59
CA LYS A 108 -18.75 14.30 2.56
C LYS A 108 -18.95 15.28 1.40
N GLY A 109 -19.22 16.55 1.68
CA GLY A 109 -19.41 17.54 0.62
C GLY A 109 -18.15 17.79 -0.20
N PHE A 110 -16.97 17.70 0.43
CA PHE A 110 -15.69 17.71 -0.28
C PHE A 110 -15.52 16.49 -1.19
N ASP A 111 -15.77 15.27 -0.68
CA ASP A 111 -15.64 14.02 -1.44
C ASP A 111 -16.62 13.96 -2.61
N ASP A 112 -17.86 14.41 -2.42
CA ASP A 112 -18.88 14.46 -3.48
C ASP A 112 -18.41 15.31 -4.68
N ILE A 113 -17.51 16.29 -4.48
CA ILE A 113 -16.89 17.08 -5.56
C ILE A 113 -15.60 16.43 -6.07
N TRP A 114 -14.72 16.00 -5.17
CA TRP A 114 -13.39 15.49 -5.52
C TRP A 114 -13.46 14.17 -6.28
N MET A 115 -14.37 13.28 -5.85
CA MET A 115 -14.53 11.93 -6.40
C MET A 115 -15.47 11.88 -7.61
N ASP A 116 -16.15 12.97 -7.97
CA ASP A 116 -17.05 13.04 -9.12
C ASP A 116 -16.29 12.76 -10.44
N THR A 117 -16.56 11.63 -11.09
CA THR A 117 -15.85 11.23 -12.31
C THR A 117 -16.33 11.93 -13.58
N GLU A 118 -17.46 12.64 -13.51
CA GLU A 118 -18.13 13.23 -14.68
C GLU A 118 -17.65 14.66 -14.97
N ILE A 119 -17.00 15.32 -14.01
CA ILE A 119 -16.52 16.70 -14.14
C ILE A 119 -15.01 16.77 -14.42
N SER A 120 -14.62 17.76 -15.22
CA SER A 120 -13.21 18.00 -15.56
C SER A 120 -12.40 18.42 -14.33
N ASP A 121 -11.10 18.11 -14.29
CA ASP A 121 -10.22 18.54 -13.20
C ASP A 121 -10.23 20.06 -12.97
N THR A 122 -10.32 20.84 -14.05
CA THR A 122 -10.41 22.30 -13.97
C THR A 122 -11.68 22.74 -13.24
N ASP A 123 -12.81 22.12 -13.55
CA ASP A 123 -14.08 22.40 -12.90
C ASP A 123 -14.10 21.87 -11.46
N LYS A 124 -13.49 20.71 -11.19
CA LYS A 124 -13.28 20.20 -9.82
C LYS A 124 -12.55 21.22 -8.97
N HIS A 125 -11.40 21.70 -9.42
CA HIS A 125 -10.61 22.68 -8.67
C HIS A 125 -11.40 23.96 -8.40
N LYS A 126 -12.20 24.43 -9.37
CA LYS A 126 -13.06 25.60 -9.18
C LYS A 126 -14.18 25.34 -8.16
N LYS A 127 -14.87 24.21 -8.26
CA LYS A 127 -15.92 23.81 -7.32
C LYS A 127 -15.38 23.65 -5.90
N LEU A 128 -14.23 22.99 -5.74
CA LEU A 128 -13.58 22.82 -4.45
C LEU A 128 -13.15 24.16 -3.82
N ARG A 129 -12.64 25.10 -4.63
CA ARG A 129 -12.31 26.45 -4.14
C ARG A 129 -13.54 27.20 -3.65
N ASN A 130 -14.65 27.10 -4.36
CA ASN A 130 -15.91 27.70 -3.92
C ASN A 130 -16.43 27.04 -2.63
N TYR A 131 -16.39 25.71 -2.57
CA TYR A 131 -16.80 24.95 -1.39
C TYR A 131 -15.97 25.32 -0.15
N ALA A 132 -14.64 25.35 -0.29
CA ALA A 132 -13.74 25.78 0.78
C ALA A 132 -14.03 27.23 1.21
N LYS A 133 -14.29 28.15 0.27
CA LYS A 133 -14.61 29.55 0.58
C LYS A 133 -15.86 29.67 1.47
N GLU A 134 -16.89 28.90 1.14
CA GLU A 134 -18.21 28.94 1.79
C GLU A 134 -18.24 28.20 3.13
N HIS A 135 -17.51 27.08 3.24
CA HIS A 135 -17.70 26.14 4.34
C HIS A 135 -16.50 26.00 5.30
N PHE A 136 -15.29 26.32 4.86
CA PHE A 136 -14.10 26.09 5.68
C PHE A 136 -13.78 27.29 6.59
N ASN A 137 -13.23 26.99 7.77
CA ASN A 137 -12.63 28.01 8.64
C ASN A 137 -11.27 28.47 8.08
N ASP A 138 -10.65 29.47 8.71
CA ASP A 138 -9.41 30.08 8.19
C ASP A 138 -8.22 29.10 8.13
N GLU A 139 -8.09 28.22 9.13
CA GLU A 139 -7.02 27.20 9.17
C GLU A 139 -7.24 26.13 8.09
N GLN A 140 -8.47 25.65 7.94
CA GLN A 140 -8.86 24.70 6.89
C GLN A 140 -8.68 25.30 5.49
N LYS A 141 -8.99 26.59 5.30
CA LYS A 141 -8.76 27.31 4.05
C LYS A 141 -7.27 27.37 3.71
N ALA A 142 -6.42 27.68 4.68
CA ALA A 142 -4.97 27.74 4.45
C ALA A 142 -4.43 26.37 4.03
N GLY A 143 -4.79 25.29 4.74
CA GLY A 143 -4.36 23.94 4.39
C GLY A 143 -4.95 23.43 3.07
N PHE A 144 -6.19 23.79 2.76
CA PHE A 144 -6.81 23.51 1.47
C PHE A 144 -6.06 24.20 0.32
N GLU A 145 -5.72 25.48 0.48
CA GLU A 145 -5.01 26.26 -0.53
C GLU A 145 -3.60 25.74 -0.82
N GLU A 146 -2.88 25.33 0.22
CA GLU A 146 -1.59 24.65 0.08
C GLU A 146 -1.75 23.34 -0.72
N TRP A 147 -2.71 22.50 -0.33
CA TRP A 147 -2.95 21.22 -0.95
C TRP A 147 -3.36 21.34 -2.43
N ILE A 148 -4.36 22.17 -2.75
CA ILE A 148 -4.84 22.32 -4.12
C ILE A 148 -3.78 22.95 -5.04
N THR A 149 -2.94 23.83 -4.50
CA THR A 149 -1.79 24.39 -5.23
C THR A 149 -0.76 23.31 -5.52
N GLY A 150 -0.48 22.43 -4.55
CA GLY A 150 0.36 21.25 -4.73
C GLY A 150 -0.13 20.33 -5.84
N ILE A 151 -1.44 20.01 -5.85
CA ILE A 151 -2.08 19.19 -6.88
C ILE A 151 -1.93 19.81 -8.27
N VAL A 152 -2.23 21.12 -8.40
CA VAL A 152 -2.13 21.83 -9.69
C VAL A 152 -0.68 21.86 -10.19
N ASN A 153 0.29 22.13 -9.32
CA ASN A 153 1.71 22.15 -9.67
C ASN A 153 2.22 20.77 -10.08
N ALA A 154 1.84 19.71 -9.35
CA ALA A 154 2.20 18.34 -9.68
C ALA A 154 1.64 17.92 -11.05
N LYS A 155 0.38 18.27 -11.34
CA LYS A 155 -0.22 18.03 -12.65
C LYS A 155 0.53 18.74 -13.78
N LYS A 156 0.83 20.02 -13.60
CA LYS A 156 1.61 20.80 -14.58
C LYS A 156 2.99 20.19 -14.83
N ALA A 157 3.70 19.78 -13.76
CA ALA A 157 5.00 19.12 -13.88
C ALA A 157 4.91 17.77 -14.61
N LEU A 158 3.83 17.02 -14.40
CA LEU A 158 3.58 15.77 -15.13
C LEU A 158 3.33 16.05 -16.61
N GLU A 159 2.48 17.02 -16.95
CA GLU A 159 2.21 17.43 -18.33
C GLU A 159 3.49 17.87 -19.05
N GLU A 160 4.36 18.63 -18.36
CA GLU A 160 5.66 19.01 -18.90
C GLU A 160 6.54 17.78 -19.19
N ARG A 161 6.60 16.81 -18.27
CA ARG A 161 7.34 15.56 -18.48
C ARG A 161 6.78 14.77 -19.65
N ILE A 162 5.45 14.69 -19.78
CA ILE A 162 4.77 14.03 -20.90
C ILE A 162 5.13 14.73 -22.21
N SER A 163 5.16 16.07 -22.24
CA SER A 163 5.47 16.82 -23.46
C SER A 163 6.87 16.50 -24.02
N LYS A 164 7.83 16.19 -23.13
CA LYS A 164 9.22 15.82 -23.44
C LYS A 164 9.41 14.35 -23.84
N LEU A 165 8.39 13.51 -23.77
CA LEU A 165 8.48 12.11 -24.17
C LEU A 165 8.66 11.97 -25.69
N SER A 166 9.36 10.90 -26.10
CA SER A 166 9.43 10.50 -27.51
C SER A 166 8.05 10.07 -28.04
N PRO A 167 7.82 10.11 -29.37
CA PRO A 167 6.54 9.69 -29.95
C PRO A 167 6.12 8.27 -29.53
N GLY A 168 7.05 7.31 -29.55
CA GLY A 168 6.76 5.92 -29.14
C GLY A 168 6.45 5.80 -27.63
N ALA A 169 7.10 6.59 -26.77
CA ALA A 169 6.78 6.61 -25.34
C ALA A 169 5.41 7.23 -25.08
N LYS A 170 5.03 8.29 -25.81
CA LYS A 170 3.68 8.89 -25.74
C LYS A 170 2.60 7.90 -26.18
N GLU A 171 2.85 7.17 -27.26
CA GLU A 171 1.94 6.13 -27.75
C GLU A 171 1.73 5.03 -26.69
N MET A 172 2.80 4.52 -26.08
CA MET A 172 2.69 3.50 -25.03
C MET A 172 2.00 4.05 -23.78
N LEU A 173 2.28 5.29 -23.39
CA LEU A 173 1.60 5.95 -22.26
C LEU A 173 0.09 6.05 -22.51
N ASP A 174 -0.33 6.45 -23.71
CA ASP A 174 -1.75 6.53 -24.07
C ASP A 174 -2.43 5.17 -23.96
N LYS A 175 -1.79 4.10 -24.47
CA LYS A 175 -2.30 2.72 -24.34
C LYS A 175 -2.46 2.29 -22.88
N ILE A 176 -1.45 2.56 -22.04
CA ILE A 176 -1.50 2.23 -20.60
C ILE A 176 -2.62 3.01 -19.90
N VAL A 177 -2.78 4.29 -20.22
CA VAL A 177 -3.84 5.13 -19.65
C VAL A 177 -5.22 4.59 -20.00
N ARG A 178 -5.45 4.17 -21.25
CA ARG A 178 -6.72 3.55 -21.67
C ARG A 178 -7.02 2.27 -20.90
N VAL A 179 -6.06 1.35 -20.79
CA VAL A 179 -6.24 0.10 -20.03
C VAL A 179 -6.61 0.39 -18.57
N ARG A 180 -5.92 1.34 -17.93
CA ARG A 180 -6.25 1.74 -16.55
C ARG A 180 -7.62 2.40 -16.42
N GLN A 181 -8.08 3.12 -17.44
CA GLN A 181 -9.43 3.69 -17.44
C GLN A 181 -10.48 2.58 -17.56
N GLU A 182 -10.25 1.59 -18.40
CA GLU A 182 -11.14 0.42 -18.55
C GLU A 182 -11.18 -0.41 -17.26
N GLU A 183 -10.02 -0.69 -16.67
CA GLU A 183 -9.90 -1.37 -15.37
C GLU A 183 -10.71 -0.65 -14.29
N ARG A 184 -10.54 0.66 -14.13
CA ARG A 184 -11.32 1.45 -13.16
C ARG A 184 -12.82 1.39 -13.42
N LYS A 185 -13.26 1.43 -14.69
CA LYS A 185 -14.68 1.32 -15.04
C LYS A 185 -15.25 -0.03 -14.66
N LEU A 186 -14.51 -1.11 -14.93
CA LEU A 186 -14.91 -2.47 -14.56
C LEU A 186 -15.02 -2.61 -13.04
N LEU A 187 -13.98 -2.22 -12.30
CA LEU A 187 -13.97 -2.28 -10.83
C LEU A 187 -15.08 -1.41 -10.22
N GLY A 188 -15.31 -0.20 -10.75
CA GLY A 188 -16.38 0.68 -10.30
C GLY A 188 -17.79 0.20 -10.64
N SER A 189 -17.95 -0.77 -11.55
CA SER A 189 -19.24 -1.36 -11.92
C SER A 189 -19.59 -2.63 -11.14
N LEU A 190 -18.69 -3.12 -10.29
CA LEU A 190 -18.92 -4.31 -9.49
C LEU A 190 -20.03 -4.07 -8.46
N THR A 191 -20.93 -5.05 -8.31
CA THR A 191 -21.90 -5.02 -7.20
C THR A 191 -21.19 -5.35 -5.88
N PRO A 192 -21.79 -5.03 -4.72
CA PRO A 192 -21.23 -5.41 -3.42
C PRO A 192 -20.97 -6.92 -3.29
N GLU A 193 -21.86 -7.75 -3.85
CA GLU A 193 -21.74 -9.21 -3.81
C GLU A 193 -20.54 -9.70 -4.63
N LEU A 194 -20.39 -9.20 -5.86
CA LEU A 194 -19.25 -9.53 -6.72
C LEU A 194 -17.94 -9.02 -6.12
N SER A 195 -17.95 -7.81 -5.56
CA SER A 195 -16.78 -7.23 -4.90
C SER A 195 -16.33 -8.09 -3.72
N LYS A 196 -17.28 -8.66 -2.96
CA LYS A 196 -16.98 -9.58 -1.85
C LYS A 196 -16.42 -10.91 -2.35
N GLU A 197 -16.98 -11.49 -3.40
CA GLU A 197 -16.51 -12.77 -3.97
C GLU A 197 -15.09 -12.64 -4.55
N LEU A 198 -14.80 -11.49 -5.18
CA LEU A 198 -13.50 -11.21 -5.78
C LEU A 198 -12.45 -10.67 -4.79
N TYR A 199 -12.85 -10.42 -3.54
CA TYR A 199 -11.97 -9.84 -2.53
C TYR A 199 -10.73 -10.71 -2.28
N GLY A 200 -9.55 -10.10 -2.41
CA GLY A 200 -8.26 -10.78 -2.26
C GLY A 200 -7.78 -11.53 -3.50
N LEU A 201 -8.53 -11.51 -4.60
CA LEU A 201 -8.16 -12.10 -5.89
C LEU A 201 -7.75 -11.05 -6.94
N ILE A 202 -8.31 -9.84 -6.83
CA ILE A 202 -8.03 -8.66 -7.66
C ILE A 202 -7.68 -7.47 -6.77
#